data_AF-Q00GN3-F1
#
_entry.id   AF-Q00GN3-F1
#
_cell.length_a   1.000
_cell.length_b   1.000
_cell.length_c   1.000
_cell.angle_alpha   90.00
_cell.angle_beta   90.00
_cell.angle_gamma   90.00
#
_symmetry.space_group_name_H-M   'P 1'
#
loop_
_entity.id
_entity.type
_entity.pdbx_description
1 polymer ?
#
loop_
_entity_poly.entity_id
_entity_poly.type
_entity_poly.pdbx_seq_one_letter_code
_entity_poly.pdbx_strand_id
1 'polypeptide(L)'
;MAPSTTARVAMAGACVYATMSVLSRAFIAPAPQQSQVARATPAAHLRAAGTAESTRSARGQLGVAAMGALAGLAVAGVAARSSTKRRSSVALDAVAVGINGFGRIGRQVARIVMKDPETELKLINASYDADYMAYLLKYDTIHGKYDGTIEADGDSLVIDGHKVALSHTRDPAEIPFGEHDADYVCESTGAFLTTDKVQPHLAAGAKKVIFSAPAKDESHTIVMGVNQDTYKPEMECVSCASCTTNGLAPAVKVLDDAFGVKRGLMTTCHAMTASQPTVDGTS
;
A
#
# COMPACT_ATOMS: atom_id res chain seq x y z
N MET A 1 -12.34 44.74 -40.04
CA MET A 1 -11.64 43.50 -40.43
C MET A 1 -11.10 42.85 -39.16
N ALA A 2 -11.64 41.70 -38.77
CA ALA A 2 -11.22 40.97 -37.57
C ALA A 2 -10.03 40.03 -37.91
N PRO A 3 -9.02 39.88 -37.02
CA PRO A 3 -7.87 39.04 -37.28
C PRO A 3 -8.20 37.55 -37.06
N SER A 4 -7.48 36.67 -37.76
CA SER A 4 -7.75 35.24 -37.88
C SER A 4 -7.43 34.42 -36.63
N THR A 5 -8.16 33.30 -36.51
CA THR A 5 -8.25 32.35 -35.38
C THR A 5 -6.94 31.70 -34.97
N THR A 6 -5.87 31.81 -35.76
CA THR A 6 -4.57 31.17 -35.49
C THR A 6 -3.73 31.94 -34.45
N ALA A 7 -4.02 33.21 -34.19
CA ALA A 7 -3.25 34.04 -33.24
C ALA A 7 -3.71 33.91 -31.77
N ARG A 8 -4.82 33.21 -31.46
CA ARG A 8 -5.31 33.07 -30.08
C ARG A 8 -4.82 31.83 -29.33
N VAL A 9 -4.10 30.92 -29.99
CA VAL A 9 -3.60 29.68 -29.37
C VAL A 9 -2.18 29.85 -28.80
N ALA A 10 -1.41 30.84 -29.23
CA ALA A 10 -0.02 31.01 -28.79
C ALA A 10 0.18 31.83 -27.50
N MET A 11 -0.85 32.50 -26.98
CA MET A 11 -0.74 33.33 -25.75
C MET A 11 -1.44 32.77 -24.51
N ALA A 12 -2.03 31.56 -24.59
CA ALA A 12 -2.59 30.86 -23.43
C ALA A 12 -1.65 29.79 -22.85
N GLY A 13 -0.54 29.46 -23.55
CA GLY A 13 0.41 28.42 -23.15
C GLY A 13 1.47 28.84 -22.13
N ALA A 14 1.64 30.14 -21.87
CA ALA A 14 2.68 30.64 -20.96
C ALA A 14 2.21 30.86 -19.51
N CYS A 15 0.90 30.90 -19.25
CA CYS A 15 0.37 31.18 -17.91
C CYS A 15 0.02 29.92 -17.09
N VAL A 16 -0.02 28.74 -17.72
CA VAL A 16 -0.33 27.47 -17.02
C VAL A 16 0.92 26.77 -16.46
N TYR A 17 2.12 27.15 -16.90
CA TYR A 17 3.37 26.59 -16.38
C TYR A 17 3.79 27.18 -15.01
N ALA A 18 3.32 28.38 -14.67
CA ALA A 18 3.69 29.03 -13.40
C ALA A 18 2.93 28.45 -12.19
N THR A 19 1.68 28.00 -12.38
CA THR A 19 0.83 27.51 -11.28
C THR A 19 1.05 26.03 -10.93
N MET A 20 1.55 25.20 -11.85
CA MET A 20 1.88 23.80 -11.54
C MET A 20 3.20 23.62 -10.76
N SER A 21 4.11 24.60 -10.78
CA SER A 21 5.34 24.55 -9.97
C SER A 21 5.09 24.80 -8.47
N VAL A 22 3.99 25.48 -8.12
CA VAL A 22 3.65 25.84 -6.74
C VAL A 22 2.91 24.70 -6.02
N LEU A 23 2.23 23.82 -6.75
CA LEU A 23 1.49 22.68 -6.18
C LEU A 23 2.38 21.45 -5.89
N SER A 24 3.52 21.28 -6.57
CA SER A 24 4.45 20.17 -6.29
C SER A 24 5.25 20.31 -4.98
N ARG A 25 5.21 21.47 -4.31
CA ARG A 25 5.83 21.66 -2.98
C ARG A 25 4.90 21.37 -1.80
N ALA A 26 3.60 21.17 -2.03
CA ALA A 26 2.63 20.95 -0.96
C ALA A 26 2.52 19.47 -0.50
N PHE A 27 3.18 18.54 -1.20
CA PHE A 27 3.11 17.09 -0.91
C PHE A 27 4.45 16.45 -0.54
N ILE A 28 5.49 17.24 -0.31
CA ILE A 28 6.76 16.74 0.23
C ILE A 28 6.75 16.97 1.74
N ALA A 29 6.63 15.90 2.52
CA ALA A 29 6.88 15.96 3.96
C ALA A 29 8.31 16.48 4.22
N PRO A 30 8.51 17.41 5.17
CA PRO A 30 9.86 17.85 5.50
C PRO A 30 10.66 16.66 6.06
N ALA A 31 11.83 16.41 5.48
CA ALA A 31 12.78 15.46 6.04
C ALA A 31 13.14 15.85 7.49
N PRO A 32 13.34 14.90 8.41
CA PRO A 32 13.78 15.22 9.76
C PRO A 32 15.14 15.94 9.68
N GLN A 33 15.19 17.15 10.23
CA GLN A 33 16.42 17.92 10.40
C GLN A 33 17.36 17.16 11.33
N GLN A 34 18.29 16.40 10.76
CA GLN A 34 19.47 15.97 11.51
C GLN A 34 20.30 17.22 11.78
N SER A 35 20.39 17.59 13.06
CA SER A 35 21.33 18.60 13.54
C SER A 35 22.75 18.20 13.12
N GLN A 36 23.32 18.91 12.16
CA GLN A 36 24.74 18.79 11.83
C GLN A 36 25.56 19.29 13.02
N VAL A 37 25.95 18.37 13.90
CA VAL A 37 27.10 18.61 14.78
C VAL A 37 28.34 18.46 13.91
N ALA A 38 28.97 19.57 13.58
CA ALA A 38 30.23 19.60 12.86
C ALA A 38 31.29 18.78 13.64
N ARG A 39 31.56 17.55 13.21
CA ARG A 39 32.73 16.79 13.63
C ARG A 39 33.91 17.23 12.77
N ALA A 40 34.67 18.19 13.28
CA ALA A 40 36.02 18.43 12.83
C ALA A 40 36.87 17.19 13.13
N THR A 41 37.48 16.60 12.12
CA THR A 41 38.49 15.54 12.24
C THR A 41 39.79 16.16 12.75
N PRO A 42 40.34 15.79 13.91
CA PRO A 42 41.72 16.12 14.22
C PRO A 42 42.62 14.99 13.72
N ALA A 43 43.65 15.39 12.98
CA ALA A 43 44.79 14.55 12.65
C ALA A 43 45.47 14.05 13.94
N ALA A 44 46.01 12.84 13.86
CA ALA A 44 46.66 12.12 14.93
C ALA A 44 47.82 12.90 15.57
N HIS A 45 47.88 12.91 16.91
CA HIS A 45 49.15 12.90 17.65
C HIS A 45 48.98 12.17 18.99
N LEU A 46 49.81 11.15 19.18
CA LEU A 46 50.07 10.50 20.46
C LEU A 46 50.70 11.48 21.45
N ARG A 47 50.17 11.55 22.68
CA ARG A 47 50.85 11.17 23.95
C ARG A 47 50.23 11.84 25.19
N ALA A 48 50.20 11.02 26.24
CA ALA A 48 50.47 11.30 27.65
C ALA A 48 49.43 12.04 28.52
N ALA A 49 48.98 11.28 29.53
CA ALA A 49 48.94 11.59 30.97
C ALA A 49 48.20 12.85 31.44
N GLY A 50 47.24 12.65 32.36
CA GLY A 50 46.70 13.73 33.17
C GLY A 50 45.46 13.32 33.96
N THR A 51 45.69 13.07 35.24
CA THR A 51 44.73 12.87 36.34
C THR A 51 43.65 13.97 36.45
N ALA A 52 42.48 13.58 36.96
CA ALA A 52 41.82 14.17 38.14
C ALA A 52 40.29 14.38 38.00
N GLU A 53 39.63 13.91 39.06
CA GLU A 53 38.26 14.12 39.51
C GLU A 53 37.79 15.59 39.49
N SER A 54 36.48 15.81 39.35
CA SER A 54 35.66 16.29 40.48
C SER A 54 34.27 16.77 40.05
N THR A 55 33.31 16.27 40.81
CA THR A 55 31.92 16.67 41.08
C THR A 55 31.61 18.17 41.24
N ARG A 56 30.36 18.56 40.90
CA ARG A 56 29.34 19.39 41.64
C ARG A 56 28.34 19.97 40.61
N SER A 57 27.02 19.79 40.68
CA SER A 57 25.99 20.04 41.72
C SER A 57 25.60 21.51 41.93
N ALA A 58 24.28 21.69 42.09
CA ALA A 58 23.47 22.88 42.50
C ALA A 58 23.08 23.85 41.36
N ARG A 59 21.81 24.11 41.00
CA ARG A 59 20.53 24.42 41.71
C ARG A 59 20.40 25.90 42.11
N GLY A 60 19.32 26.56 41.62
CA GLY A 60 18.80 27.87 42.05
C GLY A 60 17.97 28.53 40.93
N GLN A 61 16.62 28.59 40.99
CA GLN A 61 15.76 29.64 41.61
C GLN A 61 15.74 30.96 40.80
N LEU A 62 14.68 31.77 40.63
CA LEU A 62 13.21 31.74 40.87
C LEU A 62 12.65 33.09 40.33
N GLY A 63 11.36 33.16 39.95
CA GLY A 63 10.51 34.39 40.01
C GLY A 63 10.43 35.28 38.74
N VAL A 64 9.38 36.05 38.43
CA VAL A 64 8.08 36.39 39.07
C VAL A 64 7.09 36.86 37.97
N ALA A 65 5.80 36.75 38.29
CA ALA A 65 4.57 37.04 37.52
C ALA A 65 4.34 38.49 37.02
N ALA A 66 3.38 38.62 36.07
CA ALA A 66 2.47 39.77 35.97
C ALA A 66 1.12 39.36 35.34
N MET A 67 0.03 39.66 36.07
CA MET A 67 -1.38 39.53 35.67
C MET A 67 -1.83 40.71 34.80
N GLY A 68 -2.86 40.52 33.95
CA GLY A 68 -3.58 41.65 33.34
C GLY A 68 -4.68 41.32 32.33
N ALA A 69 -5.89 41.11 32.86
CA ALA A 69 -7.24 41.45 32.33
C ALA A 69 -7.83 40.82 31.04
N LEU A 70 -9.07 40.35 31.21
CA LEU A 70 -10.03 39.84 30.23
C LEU A 70 -10.57 40.91 29.27
N ALA A 71 -10.85 40.50 28.04
CA ALA A 71 -12.00 40.98 27.27
C ALA A 71 -12.54 39.82 26.40
N GLY A 72 -13.73 39.34 26.74
CA GLY A 72 -14.42 38.27 26.03
C GLY A 72 -15.16 38.79 24.80
N LEU A 73 -15.10 38.02 23.71
CA LEU A 73 -16.09 38.04 22.65
C LEU A 73 -16.41 36.59 22.29
N ALA A 74 -17.57 36.12 22.75
CA ALA A 74 -18.07 34.80 22.48
C ALA A 74 -18.53 34.72 21.01
N VAL A 75 -17.81 33.96 20.20
CA VAL A 75 -18.31 33.51 18.88
C VAL A 75 -19.06 32.20 19.10
N ALA A 76 -20.34 32.24 18.77
CA ALA A 76 -21.29 31.13 18.90
C ALA A 76 -20.75 29.86 18.24
N GLY A 77 -20.68 28.78 19.03
CA GLY A 77 -20.33 27.46 18.56
C GLY A 77 -21.42 26.89 17.66
N VAL A 78 -21.08 26.68 16.39
CA VAL A 78 -21.72 25.63 15.58
C VAL A 78 -21.01 24.34 15.94
N ALA A 79 -21.48 23.68 16.99
CA ALA A 79 -21.09 22.32 17.30
C ALA A 79 -21.63 21.42 16.20
N ALA A 80 -20.80 21.14 15.18
CA ALA A 80 -21.06 20.06 14.25
C ALA A 80 -21.16 18.76 15.07
N ARG A 81 -22.40 18.25 15.22
CA ARG A 81 -22.63 16.89 15.68
C ARG A 81 -22.06 15.96 14.61
N SER A 82 -20.78 15.67 14.71
CA SER A 82 -20.18 14.49 14.09
C SER A 82 -20.88 13.30 14.72
N SER A 83 -21.87 12.74 14.02
CA SER A 83 -22.36 11.40 14.31
C SER A 83 -21.27 10.43 13.88
N THR A 84 -20.22 10.32 14.69
CA THR A 84 -19.28 9.21 14.62
C THR A 84 -20.10 8.01 15.01
N LYS A 85 -20.63 7.30 14.00
CA LYS A 85 -21.31 6.03 14.18
C LYS A 85 -20.27 5.10 14.78
N ARG A 86 -20.30 4.97 16.10
CA ARG A 86 -19.46 4.09 16.90
C ARG A 86 -19.62 2.70 16.29
N ARG A 87 -18.63 2.26 15.50
CA ARG A 87 -18.56 0.87 15.03
C ARG A 87 -18.68 0.02 16.28
N SER A 88 -19.73 -0.79 16.33
CA SER A 88 -19.99 -1.71 17.43
C SER A 88 -18.75 -2.57 17.62
N SER A 89 -18.23 -2.58 18.85
CA SER A 89 -17.09 -3.37 19.30
C SER A 89 -17.48 -4.85 19.42
N VAL A 90 -17.89 -5.46 18.33
CA VAL A 90 -17.61 -6.88 18.13
C VAL A 90 -16.14 -6.89 17.77
N ALA A 91 -15.29 -7.57 18.55
CA ALA A 91 -13.96 -7.90 18.08
C ALA A 91 -14.16 -8.68 16.77
N LEU A 92 -13.98 -8.01 15.64
CA LEU A 92 -13.96 -8.68 14.36
C LEU A 92 -12.66 -9.46 14.38
N ASP A 93 -12.77 -10.79 14.33
CA ASP A 93 -11.60 -11.63 14.10
C ASP A 93 -10.88 -11.12 12.84
N ALA A 94 -9.55 -11.12 12.87
CA ALA A 94 -8.75 -10.68 11.75
C ALA A 94 -9.14 -11.47 10.49
N VAL A 95 -9.21 -10.78 9.34
CA VAL A 95 -9.57 -11.42 8.07
C VAL A 95 -8.45 -12.38 7.70
N ALA A 96 -8.77 -13.68 7.68
CA ALA A 96 -7.82 -14.73 7.35
C ALA A 96 -7.56 -14.77 5.83
N VAL A 97 -6.31 -14.50 5.45
CA VAL A 97 -5.88 -14.33 4.06
C VAL A 97 -5.05 -15.53 3.60
N GLY A 98 -5.42 -16.06 2.44
CA GLY A 98 -4.59 -16.97 1.64
C GLY A 98 -4.01 -16.25 0.42
N ILE A 99 -2.85 -16.68 -0.06
CA ILE A 99 -2.25 -16.16 -1.31
C ILE A 99 -1.94 -17.33 -2.23
N ASN A 100 -2.50 -17.31 -3.44
CA ASN A 100 -2.07 -18.19 -4.52
C ASN A 100 -1.19 -17.41 -5.51
N GLY A 101 0.07 -17.82 -5.64
CA GLY A 101 1.08 -17.17 -6.48
C GLY A 101 1.94 -16.15 -5.73
N PHE A 102 3.14 -16.54 -5.34
CA PHE A 102 4.08 -15.65 -4.61
C PHE A 102 4.98 -14.79 -5.52
N GLY A 103 4.36 -14.24 -6.58
CA GLY A 103 5.00 -13.35 -7.55
C GLY A 103 5.16 -11.92 -7.03
N ARG A 104 5.31 -10.95 -7.95
CA ARG A 104 5.42 -9.51 -7.60
C ARG A 104 4.24 -9.05 -6.75
N ILE A 105 3.01 -9.38 -7.12
CA ILE A 105 1.80 -8.93 -6.40
C ILE A 105 1.62 -9.69 -5.09
N GLY A 106 1.66 -11.03 -5.12
CA GLY A 106 1.50 -11.85 -3.90
C GLY A 106 2.47 -11.46 -2.78
N ARG A 107 3.74 -11.16 -3.10
CA ARG A 107 4.70 -10.69 -2.08
C ARG A 107 4.34 -9.32 -1.50
N GLN A 108 3.86 -8.40 -2.33
CA GLN A 108 3.44 -7.09 -1.83
C GLN A 108 2.17 -7.21 -0.98
N VAL A 109 1.23 -8.08 -1.35
CA VAL A 109 0.06 -8.40 -0.53
C VAL A 109 0.50 -8.98 0.81
N ALA A 110 1.39 -9.97 0.83
CA ALA A 110 1.93 -10.53 2.08
C ALA A 110 2.56 -9.44 2.96
N ARG A 111 3.39 -8.55 2.41
CA ARG A 111 4.00 -7.44 3.15
C ARG A 111 2.97 -6.47 3.74
N ILE A 112 1.83 -6.26 3.07
CA ILE A 112 0.74 -5.39 3.54
C ILE A 112 -0.03 -6.11 4.66
N VAL A 113 -0.44 -7.36 4.43
CA VAL A 113 -1.20 -8.18 5.39
C VAL A 113 -0.45 -8.33 6.70
N MET A 114 0.86 -8.58 6.66
CA MET A 114 1.68 -8.71 7.88
C MET A 114 1.75 -7.43 8.73
N LYS A 115 1.41 -6.27 8.16
CA LYS A 115 1.42 -4.97 8.85
C LYS A 115 0.03 -4.47 9.23
N ASP A 116 -1.03 -5.13 8.76
CA ASP A 116 -2.40 -4.72 8.99
C ASP A 116 -3.04 -5.59 10.09
N PRO A 117 -3.33 -5.02 11.27
CA PRO A 117 -3.92 -5.78 12.38
C PRO A 117 -5.35 -6.28 12.10
N GLU A 118 -6.02 -5.80 11.04
CA GLU A 118 -7.32 -6.31 10.61
C GLU A 118 -7.22 -7.57 9.74
N THR A 119 -6.01 -8.04 9.44
CA THR A 119 -5.76 -9.20 8.58
C THR A 119 -4.77 -10.18 9.19
N GLU A 120 -4.84 -11.44 8.75
CA GLU A 120 -3.93 -12.49 9.20
C GLU A 120 -3.53 -13.38 8.03
N LEU A 121 -2.23 -13.47 7.74
CA LEU A 121 -1.73 -14.30 6.65
C LEU A 121 -1.65 -15.76 7.12
N LYS A 122 -2.47 -16.63 6.53
CA LYS A 122 -2.58 -18.04 6.94
C LYS A 122 -1.76 -18.99 6.07
N LEU A 123 -1.90 -18.84 4.74
CA LEU A 123 -1.34 -19.77 3.76
C LEU A 123 -0.79 -19.03 2.54
N ILE A 124 0.38 -19.45 2.06
CA ILE A 124 0.90 -19.06 0.75
C ILE A 124 1.13 -20.32 -0.09
N ASN A 125 0.48 -20.40 -1.25
CA ASN A 125 0.75 -21.42 -2.26
C ASN A 125 1.70 -20.87 -3.35
N ALA A 126 2.85 -21.51 -3.53
CA ALA A 126 3.79 -21.21 -4.62
C ALA A 126 4.76 -22.35 -4.90
N SER A 127 5.24 -22.48 -6.15
CA SER A 127 6.18 -23.54 -6.55
C SER A 127 7.65 -23.31 -6.12
N TYR A 128 7.90 -22.43 -5.15
CA TYR A 128 9.24 -22.11 -4.65
C TYR A 128 9.45 -22.76 -3.29
N ASP A 129 10.69 -23.12 -2.95
CA ASP A 129 11.03 -23.56 -1.59
C ASP A 129 10.98 -22.39 -0.58
N ALA A 130 10.85 -22.74 0.70
CA ALA A 130 10.68 -21.77 1.78
C ALA A 130 11.86 -20.78 1.89
N ASP A 131 13.09 -21.24 1.72
CA ASP A 131 14.29 -20.38 1.79
C ASP A 131 14.27 -19.34 0.68
N TYR A 132 13.91 -19.74 -0.54
CA TYR A 132 13.80 -18.83 -1.66
C TYR A 132 12.65 -17.85 -1.51
N MET A 133 11.50 -18.29 -0.99
CA MET A 133 10.38 -17.40 -0.64
C MET A 133 10.76 -16.39 0.42
N ALA A 134 11.46 -16.82 1.48
CA ALA A 134 11.97 -15.94 2.53
C ALA A 134 12.92 -14.88 1.96
N TYR A 135 13.84 -15.28 1.08
CA TYR A 135 14.75 -14.37 0.38
C TYR A 135 13.99 -13.33 -0.46
N LEU A 136 13.05 -13.78 -1.30
CA LEU A 136 12.26 -12.91 -2.17
C LEU A 136 11.35 -11.94 -1.40
N LEU A 137 10.84 -12.36 -0.23
CA LEU A 137 10.06 -11.49 0.64
C LEU A 137 10.96 -10.49 1.36
N LYS A 138 12.17 -10.90 1.78
CA LYS A 138 13.12 -10.06 2.51
C LYS A 138 13.74 -8.97 1.65
N TYR A 139 14.07 -9.26 0.40
CA TYR A 139 14.76 -8.31 -0.49
C TYR A 139 13.89 -7.98 -1.72
N ASP A 140 13.44 -6.73 -1.80
CA ASP A 140 12.76 -6.22 -2.98
C ASP A 140 13.52 -5.02 -3.56
N THR A 141 13.86 -5.08 -4.85
CA THR A 141 14.62 -4.03 -5.53
C THR A 141 13.87 -2.69 -5.58
N ILE A 142 12.54 -2.71 -5.65
CA ILE A 142 11.70 -1.51 -5.81
C ILE A 142 11.25 -0.99 -4.45
N HIS A 143 10.81 -1.89 -3.56
CA HIS A 143 10.22 -1.54 -2.27
C HIS A 143 11.19 -1.71 -1.09
N GLY A 144 12.46 -2.00 -1.37
CA GLY A 144 13.49 -2.17 -0.37
C GLY A 144 13.39 -3.46 0.44
N LYS A 145 14.24 -3.53 1.45
CA LYS A 145 14.28 -4.65 2.39
C LYS A 145 13.01 -4.65 3.25
N TYR A 146 12.47 -5.84 3.53
CA TYR A 146 11.40 -5.98 4.52
C TYR A 146 11.90 -5.49 5.89
N ASP A 147 11.08 -4.66 6.53
CA ASP A 147 11.37 -4.06 7.83
C ASP A 147 10.80 -4.95 8.94
N GLY A 148 11.53 -6.03 9.21
CA GLY A 148 11.09 -7.09 10.12
C GLY A 148 11.95 -8.36 10.00
N THR A 149 11.51 -9.44 10.62
CA THR A 149 12.18 -10.75 10.57
C THR A 149 11.44 -11.71 9.65
N ILE A 150 12.20 -12.47 8.88
CA ILE A 150 11.67 -13.51 7.99
C ILE A 150 12.64 -14.69 8.06
N GLU A 151 12.13 -15.84 8.47
CA GLU A 151 12.87 -17.09 8.59
C GLU A 151 12.05 -18.21 7.93
N ALA A 152 12.73 -19.16 7.29
CA ALA A 152 12.10 -20.39 6.81
C ALA A 152 12.11 -21.43 7.94
N ASP A 153 11.00 -22.15 8.10
CA ASP A 153 10.83 -23.21 9.11
C ASP A 153 10.09 -24.39 8.47
N GLY A 154 10.84 -25.27 7.79
CA GLY A 154 10.28 -26.38 7.01
C GLY A 154 9.31 -25.88 5.92
N ASP A 155 8.08 -26.39 5.92
CA ASP A 155 7.00 -25.96 5.02
C ASP A 155 6.24 -24.74 5.57
N SER A 156 6.96 -23.78 6.14
CA SER A 156 6.39 -22.55 6.70
C SER A 156 7.39 -21.40 6.65
N LEU A 157 6.86 -20.18 6.70
CA LEU A 157 7.64 -18.97 6.99
C LEU A 157 7.29 -18.46 8.38
N VAL A 158 8.29 -18.04 9.13
CA VAL A 158 8.09 -17.26 10.37
C VAL A 158 8.38 -15.80 10.04
N ILE A 159 7.33 -14.98 9.96
CA ILE A 159 7.41 -13.56 9.62
C ILE A 159 7.02 -12.75 10.85
N ASP A 160 7.93 -11.95 11.38
CA ASP A 160 7.74 -11.16 12.61
C ASP A 160 7.24 -12.00 13.80
N GLY A 161 7.68 -13.26 13.86
CA GLY A 161 7.27 -14.23 14.88
C GLY A 161 5.96 -14.98 14.60
N HIS A 162 5.25 -14.63 13.51
CA HIS A 162 4.03 -15.31 13.08
C HIS A 162 4.36 -16.43 12.10
N LYS A 163 3.87 -17.65 12.38
CA LYS A 163 4.06 -18.80 11.50
C LYS A 163 2.98 -18.81 10.41
N VAL A 164 3.41 -18.82 9.16
CA VAL A 164 2.59 -18.85 7.95
C VAL A 164 2.87 -20.15 7.21
N ALA A 165 1.82 -20.93 6.95
CA ALA A 165 1.97 -22.20 6.23
C ALA A 165 2.30 -21.98 4.76
N LEU A 166 3.05 -22.93 4.19
CA LEU A 166 3.33 -22.98 2.75
C LEU A 166 2.70 -24.22 2.11
N SER A 167 2.30 -24.09 0.86
CA SER A 167 1.96 -25.21 -0.01
C SER A 167 2.56 -25.01 -1.40
N HIS A 168 2.72 -26.10 -2.15
CA HIS A 168 3.53 -26.10 -3.39
C HIS A 168 2.82 -26.73 -4.60
N THR A 169 1.52 -26.97 -4.52
CA THR A 169 0.77 -27.63 -5.60
C THR A 169 0.39 -26.65 -6.72
N ARG A 170 0.30 -27.18 -7.94
CA ARG A 170 -0.22 -26.47 -9.11
C ARG A 170 -1.69 -26.78 -9.36
N ASP A 171 -2.24 -27.83 -8.73
CA ASP A 171 -3.66 -28.14 -8.80
C ASP A 171 -4.41 -27.26 -7.79
N PRO A 172 -5.29 -26.35 -8.24
CA PRO A 172 -6.03 -25.47 -7.35
C PRO A 172 -6.96 -26.21 -6.38
N ALA A 173 -7.33 -27.48 -6.65
CA ALA A 173 -8.16 -28.30 -5.76
C ALA A 173 -7.38 -28.89 -4.57
N GLU A 174 -6.06 -29.01 -4.70
CA GLU A 174 -5.19 -29.60 -3.67
C GLU A 174 -4.61 -28.55 -2.71
N ILE A 175 -4.86 -27.26 -2.94
CA ILE A 175 -4.34 -26.20 -2.08
C ILE A 175 -5.12 -26.22 -0.75
N PRO A 176 -4.48 -26.43 0.41
CA PRO A 176 -5.17 -26.72 1.67
C PRO A 176 -5.74 -25.45 2.35
N PHE A 177 -6.56 -24.66 1.65
CA PHE A 177 -7.11 -23.42 2.21
C PHE A 177 -7.96 -23.67 3.45
N GLY A 178 -8.85 -24.67 3.40
CA GLY A 178 -9.73 -25.02 4.52
C GLY A 178 -8.98 -25.57 5.74
N GLU A 179 -7.85 -26.25 5.56
CA GLU A 179 -7.05 -26.78 6.67
C GLU A 179 -6.33 -25.67 7.46
N HIS A 180 -6.07 -24.54 6.80
CA HIS A 180 -5.38 -23.38 7.39
C HIS A 180 -6.31 -22.20 7.67
N ASP A 181 -7.63 -22.38 7.56
CA ASP A 181 -8.64 -21.33 7.72
C ASP A 181 -8.38 -20.11 6.81
N ALA A 182 -7.80 -20.32 5.62
CA ALA A 182 -7.46 -19.28 4.66
C ALA A 182 -8.69 -18.87 3.83
N ASP A 183 -9.59 -18.12 4.46
CA ASP A 183 -10.92 -17.80 3.94
C ASP A 183 -10.92 -16.92 2.68
N TYR A 184 -10.09 -15.87 2.66
CA TYR A 184 -10.06 -14.89 1.57
C TYR A 184 -8.76 -15.03 0.79
N VAL A 185 -8.87 -15.50 -0.46
CA VAL A 185 -7.71 -15.85 -1.27
C VAL A 185 -7.39 -14.74 -2.26
N CYS A 186 -6.16 -14.22 -2.21
CA CYS A 186 -5.59 -13.42 -3.27
C CYS A 186 -5.09 -14.34 -4.40
N GLU A 187 -5.82 -14.37 -5.51
CA GLU A 187 -5.42 -15.10 -6.71
C GLU A 187 -4.53 -14.20 -7.58
N SER A 188 -3.22 -14.43 -7.47
CA SER A 188 -2.19 -13.59 -8.10
C SER A 188 -1.24 -14.37 -9.00
N THR A 189 -1.62 -15.58 -9.42
CA THR A 189 -0.91 -16.35 -10.45
C THR A 189 -1.18 -15.82 -11.85
N GLY A 190 -2.36 -15.23 -12.07
CA GLY A 190 -2.86 -14.83 -13.40
C GLY A 190 -3.45 -15.98 -14.22
N ALA A 191 -3.51 -17.20 -13.68
CA ALA A 191 -4.00 -18.39 -14.36
C ALA A 191 -5.51 -18.62 -14.16
N PHE A 192 -6.02 -18.33 -12.96
CA PHE A 192 -7.39 -18.63 -12.52
C PHE A 192 -8.23 -17.34 -12.39
N LEU A 193 -8.54 -16.72 -13.54
CA LEU A 193 -9.20 -15.41 -13.61
C LEU A 193 -10.65 -15.48 -14.10
N THR A 194 -11.34 -16.60 -13.85
CA THR A 194 -12.77 -16.77 -14.18
C THR A 194 -13.47 -17.51 -13.04
N THR A 195 -14.78 -17.32 -12.94
CA THR A 195 -15.67 -17.98 -11.96
C THR A 195 -15.50 -19.50 -11.98
N ASP A 196 -15.48 -20.09 -13.18
CA ASP A 196 -15.32 -21.54 -13.34
C ASP A 196 -13.95 -22.04 -12.86
N LYS A 197 -12.89 -21.27 -13.14
CA LYS A 197 -11.51 -21.68 -12.83
C LYS A 197 -11.18 -21.60 -11.35
N VAL A 198 -11.95 -20.85 -10.56
CA VAL A 198 -11.74 -20.71 -9.12
C VAL A 198 -12.61 -21.63 -8.28
N GLN A 199 -13.56 -22.35 -8.89
CA GLN A 199 -14.34 -23.38 -8.20
C GLN A 199 -13.49 -24.39 -7.43
N PRO A 200 -12.33 -24.86 -7.94
CA PRO A 200 -11.46 -25.74 -7.16
C PRO A 200 -10.90 -25.09 -5.89
N HIS A 201 -10.61 -23.78 -5.91
CA HIS A 201 -10.18 -23.07 -4.70
C HIS A 201 -11.30 -23.02 -3.64
N LEU A 202 -12.54 -22.77 -4.08
CA LEU A 202 -13.71 -22.77 -3.21
C LEU A 202 -13.96 -24.16 -2.62
N ALA A 203 -13.86 -25.20 -3.45
CA ALA A 203 -13.97 -26.59 -3.03
C ALA A 203 -12.88 -27.00 -2.02
N ALA A 204 -11.68 -26.41 -2.14
CA ALA A 204 -10.57 -26.61 -1.22
C ALA A 204 -10.68 -25.80 0.09
N GLY A 205 -11.78 -25.07 0.29
CA GLY A 205 -12.13 -24.41 1.56
C GLY A 205 -12.00 -22.90 1.57
N ALA A 206 -11.59 -22.26 0.47
CA ALA A 206 -11.65 -20.80 0.37
C ALA A 206 -13.11 -20.32 0.38
N LYS A 207 -13.42 -19.26 1.13
CA LYS A 207 -14.76 -18.64 1.14
C LYS A 207 -14.94 -17.65 0.01
N LYS A 208 -13.88 -16.91 -0.34
CA LYS A 208 -13.88 -15.86 -1.37
C LYS A 208 -12.56 -15.82 -2.11
N VAL A 209 -12.61 -15.55 -3.41
CA VAL A 209 -11.42 -15.42 -4.26
C VAL A 209 -11.35 -14.04 -4.91
N ILE A 210 -10.23 -13.36 -4.73
CA ILE A 210 -10.00 -11.99 -5.21
C ILE A 210 -8.92 -12.03 -6.29
N PHE A 211 -9.28 -11.71 -7.53
CA PHE A 211 -8.33 -11.70 -8.63
C PHE A 211 -7.46 -10.45 -8.57
N SER A 212 -6.14 -10.62 -8.63
CA SER A 212 -5.20 -9.50 -8.68
C SER A 212 -5.00 -8.93 -10.10
N ALA A 213 -5.91 -9.26 -11.02
CA ALA A 213 -5.90 -8.88 -12.43
C ALA A 213 -7.35 -8.79 -12.95
N PRO A 214 -7.58 -8.17 -14.13
CA PRO A 214 -8.89 -8.18 -14.76
C PRO A 214 -9.42 -9.61 -14.93
N ALA A 215 -10.70 -9.79 -14.63
CA ALA A 215 -11.38 -11.04 -14.93
C ALA A 215 -11.34 -11.33 -16.44
N LYS A 216 -11.36 -12.63 -16.78
CA LYS A 216 -11.45 -13.13 -18.17
C LYS A 216 -12.88 -13.54 -18.53
N ASP A 217 -13.84 -13.28 -17.65
CA ASP A 217 -15.27 -13.49 -17.79
C ASP A 217 -16.02 -12.28 -17.18
N GLU A 218 -17.33 -12.43 -16.95
CA GLU A 218 -18.20 -11.39 -16.40
C GLU A 218 -18.09 -11.23 -14.87
N SER A 219 -17.03 -11.76 -14.23
CA SER A 219 -16.84 -11.61 -12.79
C SER A 219 -16.78 -10.14 -12.40
N HIS A 220 -17.48 -9.80 -11.32
CA HIS A 220 -17.66 -8.41 -10.90
C HIS A 220 -16.32 -7.74 -10.58
N THR A 221 -16.09 -6.55 -11.13
CA THR A 221 -14.84 -5.80 -10.98
C THR A 221 -15.03 -4.62 -10.02
N ILE A 222 -14.17 -4.54 -9.01
CA ILE A 222 -14.21 -3.54 -7.96
C ILE A 222 -12.92 -2.72 -7.95
N VAL A 223 -13.09 -1.39 -7.92
CA VAL A 223 -12.05 -0.43 -7.63
C VAL A 223 -12.42 0.28 -6.32
N MET A 224 -11.56 0.14 -5.32
CA MET A 224 -11.78 0.74 -4.01
C MET A 224 -11.80 2.28 -4.11
N GLY A 225 -12.79 2.90 -3.49
CA GLY A 225 -13.05 4.34 -3.57
C GLY A 225 -13.89 4.77 -4.78
N VAL A 226 -14.22 3.86 -5.69
CA VAL A 226 -14.99 4.15 -6.92
C VAL A 226 -16.35 3.47 -6.90
N ASN A 227 -16.38 2.14 -6.77
CA ASN A 227 -17.60 1.33 -6.87
C ASN A 227 -17.66 0.18 -5.85
N GLN A 228 -16.93 0.25 -4.74
CA GLN A 228 -16.88 -0.80 -3.71
C GLN A 228 -18.25 -1.11 -3.08
N ASP A 229 -19.18 -0.18 -3.12
CA ASP A 229 -20.57 -0.32 -2.67
C ASP A 229 -21.39 -1.27 -3.55
N THR A 230 -20.90 -1.60 -4.75
CA THR A 230 -21.52 -2.59 -5.63
C THR A 230 -21.18 -4.04 -5.28
N TYR A 231 -20.25 -4.25 -4.34
CA TYR A 231 -19.95 -5.58 -3.81
C TYR A 231 -21.19 -6.18 -3.12
N LYS A 232 -21.42 -7.47 -3.36
CA LYS A 232 -22.47 -8.22 -2.66
C LYS A 232 -21.87 -9.45 -1.97
N PRO A 233 -22.24 -9.76 -0.71
CA PRO A 233 -21.66 -10.88 0.04
C PRO A 233 -21.81 -12.24 -0.63
N GLU A 234 -22.80 -12.44 -1.50
CA GLU A 234 -23.01 -13.65 -2.27
C GLU A 234 -21.98 -13.86 -3.39
N MET A 235 -21.25 -12.83 -3.81
CA MET A 235 -20.22 -12.94 -4.85
C MET A 235 -19.08 -13.82 -4.37
N GLU A 236 -18.88 -14.99 -4.98
CA GLU A 236 -17.81 -15.93 -4.63
C GLU A 236 -16.43 -15.41 -5.03
N CYS A 237 -16.36 -14.71 -6.16
CA CYS A 237 -15.15 -14.09 -6.64
C CYS A 237 -15.38 -12.68 -7.19
N VAL A 238 -14.34 -11.86 -7.08
CA VAL A 238 -14.31 -10.49 -7.61
C VAL A 238 -12.94 -10.18 -8.19
N SER A 239 -12.89 -9.29 -9.18
CA SER A 239 -11.63 -8.76 -9.70
C SER A 239 -11.29 -7.42 -9.07
N CYS A 240 -10.04 -7.24 -8.62
CA CYS A 240 -9.50 -5.94 -8.25
C CYS A 240 -9.02 -5.12 -9.47
N ALA A 241 -9.53 -5.44 -10.66
CA ALA A 241 -9.18 -4.80 -11.93
C ALA A 241 -7.68 -4.89 -12.25
N SER A 242 -7.18 -3.93 -13.06
CA SER A 242 -5.76 -3.73 -13.32
C SER A 242 -5.21 -2.54 -12.53
N CYS A 243 -3.88 -2.45 -12.40
CA CYS A 243 -3.21 -1.27 -11.84
C CYS A 243 -3.57 0.03 -12.59
N THR A 244 -3.64 -0.01 -13.92
CA THR A 244 -4.04 1.15 -14.74
C THR A 244 -5.49 1.54 -14.48
N THR A 245 -6.40 0.56 -14.32
CA THR A 245 -7.80 0.83 -13.96
C THR A 245 -7.88 1.52 -12.61
N ASN A 246 -7.15 1.03 -11.59
CA ASN A 246 -7.10 1.65 -10.27
C ASN A 246 -6.51 3.07 -10.30
N GLY A 247 -5.51 3.32 -11.15
CA GLY A 247 -4.93 4.65 -11.32
C GLY A 247 -5.83 5.65 -12.06
N LEU A 248 -6.67 5.17 -12.99
CA LEU A 248 -7.53 6.03 -13.81
C LEU A 248 -8.92 6.26 -13.20
N ALA A 249 -9.54 5.21 -12.65
CA ALA A 249 -10.96 5.21 -12.32
C ALA A 249 -11.38 6.31 -11.32
N PRO A 250 -10.60 6.65 -10.27
CA PRO A 250 -10.96 7.76 -9.37
C PRO A 250 -11.04 9.11 -10.10
N ALA A 251 -10.10 9.39 -11.00
CA ALA A 251 -10.10 10.64 -11.77
C ALA A 251 -11.29 10.70 -12.74
N VAL A 252 -11.58 9.58 -13.43
CA VAL A 252 -12.74 9.49 -14.33
C VAL A 252 -14.04 9.65 -13.57
N LYS A 253 -14.19 9.03 -12.39
CA LYS A 253 -15.38 9.15 -11.56
C LYS A 253 -15.67 10.61 -11.20
N VAL A 254 -14.66 11.36 -10.75
CA VAL A 254 -14.82 12.79 -10.40
C VAL A 254 -15.26 13.60 -11.62
N LEU A 255 -14.66 13.35 -12.79
CA LEU A 255 -15.02 14.07 -14.02
C LEU A 255 -16.43 13.72 -14.50
N ASP A 256 -16.82 12.46 -14.42
CA ASP A 256 -18.12 12.00 -14.86
C ASP A 256 -19.24 12.49 -13.94
N ASP A 257 -19.06 12.36 -12.62
CA ASP A 257 -20.03 12.83 -11.62
C ASP A 257 -20.27 14.35 -11.73
N ALA A 258 -19.21 15.13 -12.00
CA ALA A 258 -19.30 16.59 -12.04
C ALA A 258 -19.73 17.14 -13.41
N PHE A 259 -19.34 16.51 -14.51
CA PHE A 259 -19.44 17.10 -15.85
C PHE A 259 -20.08 16.20 -16.91
N GLY A 260 -20.23 14.90 -16.63
CA GLY A 260 -20.72 13.90 -17.59
C GLY A 260 -19.74 13.67 -18.74
N VAL A 261 -18.93 12.61 -18.66
CA VAL A 261 -17.95 12.26 -19.68
C VAL A 261 -18.65 11.58 -20.86
N LYS A 262 -18.66 12.23 -22.03
CA LYS A 262 -19.25 11.63 -23.23
C LYS A 262 -18.32 10.61 -23.91
N ARG A 263 -17.03 10.92 -23.99
CA ARG A 263 -15.99 10.09 -24.63
C ARG A 263 -14.63 10.43 -24.00
N GLY A 264 -13.72 9.47 -23.99
CA GLY A 264 -12.35 9.67 -23.52
C GLY A 264 -11.37 8.79 -24.28
N LEU A 265 -10.14 9.28 -24.43
CA LEU A 265 -8.99 8.51 -24.88
C LEU A 265 -7.95 8.59 -23.78
N MET A 266 -7.33 7.46 -23.44
CA MET A 266 -6.29 7.40 -22.42
C MET A 266 -5.04 6.73 -22.98
N THR A 267 -3.89 7.19 -22.52
CA THR A 267 -2.59 6.57 -22.78
C THR A 267 -1.88 6.46 -21.44
N THR A 268 -1.32 5.28 -21.16
CA THR A 268 -0.48 5.04 -19.99
C THR A 268 0.95 4.79 -20.43
N CYS A 269 1.90 5.52 -19.85
CA CYS A 269 3.31 5.19 -19.92
C CYS A 269 3.62 4.28 -18.73
N HIS A 270 3.69 2.98 -18.97
CA HIS A 270 3.72 1.96 -17.93
C HIS A 270 5.14 1.44 -17.70
N ALA A 271 5.46 1.11 -16.44
CA ALA A 271 6.72 0.44 -16.09
C ALA A 271 6.76 -0.98 -16.65
N MET A 272 7.97 -1.53 -16.84
CA MET A 272 8.10 -2.90 -17.33
C MET A 272 7.55 -3.92 -16.32
N THR A 273 6.95 -4.99 -16.82
CA THR A 273 6.37 -6.06 -16.00
C THR A 273 7.05 -7.41 -16.28
N ALA A 274 6.75 -8.41 -15.45
CA ALA A 274 7.32 -9.76 -15.58
C ALA A 274 6.92 -10.48 -16.89
N SER A 275 5.91 -9.98 -17.61
CA SER A 275 5.52 -10.53 -18.92
C SER A 275 6.36 -10.01 -20.08
N GLN A 276 7.23 -9.02 -19.85
CA GLN A 276 8.16 -8.54 -20.86
C GLN A 276 9.49 -9.29 -20.75
N PRO A 277 10.05 -9.78 -21.86
CA PRO A 277 11.32 -10.49 -21.82
C PRO A 277 12.46 -9.50 -21.54
N THR A 278 13.52 -9.99 -20.88
CA THR A 278 14.71 -9.17 -20.57
C THR A 278 15.58 -8.93 -21.81
N VAL A 279 15.51 -9.84 -22.78
CA VAL A 279 16.19 -9.79 -24.07
C VAL A 279 15.17 -10.02 -25.18
N ASP A 280 15.47 -9.58 -26.39
CA ASP A 280 14.57 -9.77 -27.53
C ASP A 280 14.28 -11.27 -27.77
N GLY A 281 13.01 -11.63 -27.90
CA GLY A 281 12.56 -13.02 -28.06
C GLY A 281 11.10 -13.12 -28.47
N THR A 282 10.66 -14.33 -28.85
CA THR A 282 9.33 -14.60 -29.42
C THR A 282 8.27 -15.02 -28.38
N SER A 283 8.43 -14.57 -27.12
CA SER A 283 7.55 -14.95 -25.99
C SER A 283 6.07 -14.67 -26.25
#